data_AF-A0A8H5D383-F1
#
_entry.id   AF-A0A8H5D383-F1
#
_cell.length_a   1.000
_cell.length_b   1.000
_cell.length_c   1.000
_cell.angle_alpha   90.00
_cell.angle_beta   90.00
_cell.angle_gamma   90.00
#
_symmetry.space_group_name_H-M   'P 1'
#
loop_
_entity.id
_entity.type
_entity.pdbx_description
1 polymer ?
#
loop_
_entity_poly.entity_id
_entity_poly.type
_entity_poly.pdbx_seq_one_letter_code
_entity_poly.pdbx_strand_id
1 'polypeptide(L)'
;MVCWRLCKVDAGWNDLKLREMFAATTRTTIASSPRRLARSNSSVLRSVIISSARPTLSVPALRPSITPASAFSTSLSRAMSAHHAGESTVRPEADKVLQDIADYVHTYKIDSELAFETARLCLIDTIGCGLEALRFPECTKLLGPVVDGTIVPNGTRVPGTNFQLDPIRGAFNIGAQIRWLDYNDCFLAAEWGHPSDNLGAILAVADHLARQGQPLTVRDILEAMIKAHEIQGGLALLNSYNRVGLDHVVLVKVASTAVVSKLLGLNRDQTVDAVSQAWVDGQSLRTYRHAPNTGPRKSWAAGDACSRAVNLALLVKKGEKGLPSVLTAKTWGFYDVLFKGKPFEFQRPFGSYIMENVLFKISYPAEFHAQTAVEAAHTIHNKLKALGKTSDDIKSVRIRTQEAAVRIIDKQGPLDNFADRDHAINYMVAYPLIFGELTSESYTDAAAADPRIDALRAKIYCVEDKRFSVDYHDPEKRSIGNALFVELNDGTVLDEVEVEYPVGHKRRRAEGTPLLVNKFKKHISYHFDEATQKKILDTVSDAEGLAKMPVDKFTDLFVKA
;
A
#
# COMPACT_ATOMS: atom_id res chain seq x y z
N MET A 1 -25.06 -21.48 33.59
CA MET A 1 -25.83 -20.74 34.61
C MET A 1 -24.95 -19.62 35.18
N VAL A 2 -24.80 -18.50 34.47
CA VAL A 2 -24.40 -17.18 35.01
C VAL A 2 -25.02 -16.13 34.08
N CYS A 3 -25.77 -15.23 34.69
CA CYS A 3 -26.62 -14.19 34.12
C CYS A 3 -25.85 -13.12 33.33
N TRP A 4 -26.34 -12.73 32.14
CA TRP A 4 -26.10 -11.39 31.59
C TRP A 4 -27.44 -10.68 31.41
N ARG A 5 -27.54 -9.53 32.09
CA ARG A 5 -28.72 -8.67 32.17
C ARG A 5 -28.84 -7.79 30.93
N LEU A 6 -30.09 -7.65 30.50
CA LEU A 6 -30.62 -6.68 29.55
C LEU A 6 -30.37 -5.24 29.99
N CYS A 7 -29.93 -4.40 29.06
CA CYS A 7 -30.25 -2.97 29.05
C CYS A 7 -30.88 -2.65 27.70
N LYS A 8 -32.21 -2.51 27.70
CA LYS A 8 -32.99 -1.81 26.68
C LYS A 8 -32.82 -0.31 26.91
N VAL A 9 -32.58 0.45 25.85
CA VAL A 9 -32.83 1.89 25.84
C VAL A 9 -33.85 2.14 24.74
N ASP A 10 -35.05 2.49 25.18
CA ASP A 10 -36.14 3.00 24.35
C ASP A 10 -35.84 4.46 23.98
N ALA A 11 -35.99 4.81 22.71
CA ALA A 11 -36.28 6.17 22.28
C ALA A 11 -37.09 6.10 20.97
N GLY A 12 -38.40 6.05 21.12
CA GLY A 12 -39.35 6.29 20.03
C GLY A 12 -39.60 7.79 19.87
N TRP A 13 -39.56 8.27 18.63
CA TRP A 13 -40.25 9.47 18.17
C TRP A 13 -40.86 9.19 16.79
N ASN A 14 -42.16 8.91 16.81
CA ASN A 14 -43.15 9.11 15.75
C ASN A 14 -43.49 10.63 15.75
N ASP A 15 -43.93 11.33 14.70
CA ASP A 15 -44.29 11.07 13.31
C ASP A 15 -44.64 12.44 12.66
N LEU A 16 -44.75 12.47 11.33
CA LEU A 16 -45.62 13.33 10.50
C LEU A 16 -45.26 14.77 10.05
N LYS A 17 -45.35 14.88 8.70
CA LYS A 17 -45.76 16.00 7.81
C LYS A 17 -44.66 16.86 7.16
N LEU A 18 -44.37 16.61 5.87
CA LEU A 18 -45.05 17.30 4.74
C LEU A 18 -44.53 16.80 3.38
N ARG A 19 -45.47 16.44 2.51
CA ARG A 19 -45.30 16.16 1.08
C ARG A 19 -45.47 17.47 0.28
N GLU A 20 -44.97 17.40 -0.96
CA GLU A 20 -45.26 18.24 -2.14
C GLU A 20 -44.51 19.59 -2.26
N MET A 21 -43.69 19.74 -3.30
CA MET A 21 -44.09 20.46 -4.53
C MET A 21 -42.99 20.44 -5.61
N PHE A 22 -43.39 19.91 -6.78
CA PHE A 22 -43.10 20.32 -8.16
C PHE A 22 -41.69 20.68 -8.68
N ALA A 23 -41.35 19.97 -9.76
CA ALA A 23 -40.41 20.36 -10.80
C ALA A 23 -40.90 21.59 -11.60
N ALA A 24 -39.98 22.46 -12.02
CA ALA A 24 -39.94 23.06 -13.37
C ALA A 24 -38.74 24.03 -13.53
N THR A 25 -37.85 23.68 -14.47
CA THR A 25 -37.14 24.52 -15.44
C THR A 25 -37.33 26.05 -15.39
N THR A 26 -36.22 26.81 -15.44
CA THR A 26 -35.90 27.67 -16.60
C THR A 26 -34.45 28.16 -16.61
N ARG A 27 -33.89 28.21 -17.82
CA ARG A 27 -32.61 28.80 -18.20
C ARG A 27 -32.64 30.33 -18.05
N THR A 28 -31.52 30.93 -17.68
CA THR A 28 -31.20 32.31 -18.09
C THR A 28 -29.70 32.45 -18.29
N THR A 29 -29.29 32.47 -19.56
CA THR A 29 -28.06 33.07 -20.04
C THR A 29 -28.22 34.59 -20.05
N ILE A 30 -27.19 35.35 -19.63
CA ILE A 30 -26.79 36.64 -20.23
C ILE A 30 -25.32 36.91 -19.92
N ALA A 31 -24.70 37.55 -20.90
CA ALA A 31 -23.30 37.60 -21.23
C ALA A 31 -22.43 38.60 -20.44
N SER A 32 -21.13 38.32 -20.54
CA SER A 32 -19.93 39.15 -20.46
C SER A 32 -20.07 40.67 -20.71
N SER A 33 -19.30 41.47 -19.95
CA SER A 33 -18.19 42.29 -20.50
C SER A 33 -17.29 42.87 -19.37
N PRO A 34 -16.05 43.32 -19.67
CA PRO A 34 -14.95 43.44 -18.72
C PRO A 34 -14.72 44.90 -18.24
N ARG A 35 -14.07 45.05 -17.07
CA ARG A 35 -13.42 46.32 -16.70
C ARG A 35 -11.96 46.10 -16.30
N ARG A 36 -11.07 46.70 -17.10
CA ARG A 36 -9.67 47.03 -16.77
C ARG A 36 -9.60 48.39 -16.06
N LEU A 37 -8.41 48.66 -15.51
CA LEU A 37 -7.84 49.90 -14.95
C LEU A 37 -7.95 49.97 -13.42
N ALA A 38 -6.92 50.31 -12.64
CA ALA A 38 -5.54 50.70 -12.93
C ALA A 38 -4.69 50.54 -11.67
N ARG A 39 -3.36 50.54 -11.87
CA ARG A 39 -2.31 50.64 -10.86
C ARG A 39 -2.49 51.88 -9.96
N SER A 40 -2.15 51.75 -8.68
CA SER A 40 -1.47 52.82 -7.95
C SER A 40 -0.51 52.23 -6.91
N ASN A 41 0.64 52.87 -6.77
CA ASN A 41 1.78 52.49 -5.95
C ASN A 41 1.71 53.15 -4.56
N SER A 42 2.40 52.50 -3.62
CA SER A 42 3.11 53.06 -2.45
C SER A 42 2.28 53.54 -1.25
N SER A 43 2.48 52.91 -0.09
CA SER A 43 3.49 53.31 0.92
C SER A 43 3.06 52.98 2.37
N VAL A 44 4.10 52.80 3.20
CA VAL A 44 4.13 52.87 4.68
C VAL A 44 3.76 51.60 5.46
N LEU A 45 4.81 50.85 5.79
CA LEU A 45 4.87 49.94 6.93
C LEU A 45 4.86 50.76 8.24
N ARG A 46 3.89 50.51 9.13
CA ARG A 46 3.96 50.91 10.54
C ARG A 46 4.17 49.67 11.40
N SER A 47 5.30 49.66 12.11
CA SER A 47 5.64 48.73 13.17
C SER A 47 4.73 48.93 14.39
N VAL A 48 4.05 47.87 14.83
CA VAL A 48 3.30 47.83 16.09
C VAL A 48 4.18 47.16 17.14
N ILE A 49 4.57 47.92 18.16
CA ILE A 49 5.23 47.43 19.38
C ILE A 49 4.12 47.05 20.35
N ILE A 50 4.03 45.76 20.73
CA ILE A 50 3.12 45.28 21.78
C ILE A 50 3.92 45.12 23.08
N SER A 51 3.63 45.98 24.04
CA SER A 51 4.10 45.90 25.42
C SER A 51 3.32 44.81 26.17
N SER A 52 4.02 43.91 26.87
CA SER A 52 3.40 42.88 27.71
C SER A 52 3.55 43.26 29.19
N ALA A 53 2.41 43.54 29.85
CA ALA A 53 2.32 43.72 31.29
C ALA A 53 1.78 42.44 31.93
N ARG A 54 2.54 41.86 32.88
CA ARG A 54 2.09 40.76 33.75
C ARG A 54 1.51 41.34 35.05
N PRO A 55 0.32 40.92 35.50
CA PRO A 55 -0.10 41.16 36.87
C PRO A 55 0.26 39.97 37.77
N THR A 56 0.90 40.29 38.89
CA THR A 56 1.13 39.39 40.03
C THR A 56 -0.12 39.36 40.93
N LEU A 57 -0.67 38.18 41.18
CA LEU A 57 -1.74 37.98 42.18
C LEU A 57 -1.23 37.06 43.30
N SER A 58 -1.23 37.60 44.50
CA SER A 58 -0.96 36.96 45.78
C SER A 58 -2.23 36.31 46.34
N VAL A 59 -2.15 35.05 46.80
CA VAL A 59 -3.25 34.34 47.47
C VAL A 59 -2.80 33.92 48.89
N PRO A 60 -3.64 34.07 49.93
CA PRO A 60 -3.25 33.81 51.32
C PRO A 60 -3.38 32.32 51.69
N ALA A 61 -2.55 31.90 52.64
CA ALA A 61 -2.46 30.54 53.16
C ALA A 61 -3.55 30.23 54.21
N LEU A 62 -4.19 29.07 54.07
CA LEU A 62 -5.02 28.44 55.12
C LEU A 62 -4.53 27.00 55.32
N ARG A 63 -4.14 26.68 56.55
CA ARG A 63 -3.81 25.32 57.02
C ARG A 63 -5.09 24.53 57.29
N PRO A 64 -5.02 23.20 57.16
CA PRO A 64 -5.50 22.38 58.27
C PRO A 64 -4.51 21.26 58.67
N SER A 65 -4.49 21.03 59.98
CA SER A 65 -3.78 20.00 60.73
C SER A 65 -4.56 18.68 60.73
N ILE A 66 -3.93 17.57 60.32
CA ILE A 66 -4.32 16.21 60.74
C ILE A 66 -3.06 15.33 60.86
N THR A 67 -2.89 14.69 62.02
CA THR A 67 -2.00 13.57 62.35
C THR A 67 -2.75 12.68 63.37
N PRO A 68 -2.33 11.44 63.66
CA PRO A 68 -1.66 10.41 62.85
C PRO A 68 -2.20 8.98 63.09
N ALA A 69 -1.86 8.02 62.21
CA ALA A 69 -1.64 6.58 62.49
C ALA A 69 -1.30 5.89 61.15
N SER A 70 -0.40 4.93 61.00
CA SER A 70 0.60 4.27 61.83
C SER A 70 1.54 3.52 60.87
N ALA A 71 2.85 3.60 61.12
CA ALA A 71 3.93 2.69 60.76
C ALA A 71 3.88 1.89 59.44
N PHE A 72 4.78 2.22 58.50
CA PHE A 72 5.49 1.21 57.69
C PHE A 72 6.90 1.71 57.30
N SER A 73 7.89 0.94 57.74
CA SER A 73 9.25 0.75 57.20
C SER A 73 10.06 1.96 56.71
N THR A 74 11.03 2.37 57.53
CA THR A 74 12.20 3.14 57.10
C THR A 74 13.14 2.27 56.27
N SER A 75 13.00 2.33 54.94
CA SER A 75 14.10 2.09 54.02
C SER A 75 14.10 3.20 52.97
N LEU A 76 14.68 4.33 53.36
CA LEU A 76 14.98 5.45 52.49
C LEU A 76 15.83 4.98 51.31
N SER A 77 15.21 4.98 50.14
CA SER A 77 15.75 5.60 48.92
C SER A 77 17.28 5.63 48.82
N ARG A 78 17.88 4.51 48.44
CA ARG A 78 19.12 4.55 47.67
C ARG A 78 18.73 4.84 46.22
N ALA A 79 18.35 6.10 45.97
CA ALA A 79 18.40 6.63 44.62
C ALA A 79 19.86 6.53 44.20
N MET A 80 20.18 5.48 43.45
CA MET A 80 21.45 5.37 42.75
C MET A 80 21.55 6.62 41.90
N SER A 81 22.38 7.58 42.34
CA SER A 81 23.00 8.50 41.40
C SER A 81 23.80 7.61 40.48
N ALA A 82 23.18 7.17 39.38
CA ALA A 82 23.92 6.63 38.27
C ALA A 82 24.83 7.79 37.85
N HIS A 83 26.11 7.69 38.20
CA HIS A 83 27.13 8.49 37.57
C HIS A 83 26.93 8.29 36.06
N HIS A 84 26.33 9.27 35.41
CA HIS A 84 26.21 9.29 33.97
C HIS A 84 27.63 9.55 33.47
N ALA A 85 28.39 8.46 33.26
CA ALA A 85 29.60 8.53 32.46
C ALA A 85 29.15 9.14 31.12
N GLY A 86 29.70 10.29 30.75
CA GLY A 86 29.30 11.00 29.55
C GLY A 86 29.30 10.08 28.33
N GLU A 87 28.44 10.37 27.36
CA GLU A 87 28.32 9.56 26.15
C GLU A 87 29.64 9.58 25.35
N SER A 88 30.05 8.42 24.83
CA SER A 88 31.23 8.32 23.97
C SER A 88 30.99 9.04 22.65
N THR A 89 31.94 9.87 22.22
CA THR A 89 31.91 10.53 20.91
C THR A 89 32.51 9.68 19.79
N VAL A 90 32.96 8.45 20.09
CA VAL A 90 33.49 7.53 19.09
C VAL A 90 32.35 7.06 18.20
N ARG A 91 32.44 7.33 16.90
CA ARG A 91 31.44 6.91 15.92
C ARG A 91 31.51 5.38 15.76
N PRO A 92 30.41 4.65 15.97
CA PRO A 92 30.42 3.20 15.82
C PRO A 92 30.46 2.79 14.35
N GLU A 93 30.75 1.52 14.11
CA GLU A 93 30.50 0.90 12.81
C GLU A 93 28.99 0.90 12.48
N ALA A 94 28.68 0.85 11.19
CA ALA A 94 27.29 0.80 10.76
C ALA A 94 26.62 -0.52 11.16
N ASP A 95 25.33 -0.46 11.50
CA ASP A 95 24.55 -1.64 11.81
C ASP A 95 24.61 -2.65 10.67
N LYS A 96 24.83 -3.91 11.02
CA LYS A 96 25.06 -5.00 10.05
C LYS A 96 23.95 -5.08 8.98
N VAL A 97 22.69 -4.85 9.34
CA VAL A 97 21.56 -4.84 8.40
C VAL A 97 21.74 -3.81 7.28
N LEU A 98 22.26 -2.62 7.61
CA LEU A 98 22.51 -1.57 6.61
C LEU A 98 23.61 -1.99 5.65
N GLN A 99 24.68 -2.58 6.19
CA GLN A 99 25.81 -3.10 5.44
C GLN A 99 25.37 -4.22 4.50
N ASP A 100 24.63 -5.21 5.00
CA ASP A 100 24.16 -6.37 4.23
C ASP A 100 23.24 -5.94 3.07
N ILE A 101 22.37 -4.93 3.28
CA ILE A 101 21.55 -4.33 2.22
C ILE A 101 22.43 -3.65 1.16
N ALA A 102 23.38 -2.82 1.58
CA ALA A 102 24.27 -2.11 0.65
C ALA A 102 25.16 -3.10 -0.14
N ASP A 103 25.70 -4.12 0.52
CA ASP A 103 26.46 -5.20 -0.11
C ASP A 103 25.62 -5.91 -1.16
N TYR A 104 24.40 -6.34 -0.81
CA TYR A 104 23.51 -6.99 -1.77
C TYR A 104 23.22 -6.12 -2.99
N VAL A 105 22.93 -4.83 -2.81
CA VAL A 105 22.64 -3.91 -3.92
C VAL A 105 23.85 -3.78 -4.86
N HIS A 106 25.05 -3.64 -4.31
CA HIS A 106 26.27 -3.33 -5.07
C HIS A 106 26.97 -4.58 -5.64
N THR A 107 27.00 -5.68 -4.90
CA THR A 107 27.87 -6.84 -5.21
C THR A 107 27.10 -8.06 -5.69
N TYR A 108 25.84 -8.25 -5.29
CA TYR A 108 25.08 -9.43 -5.72
C TYR A 108 24.73 -9.37 -7.20
N LYS A 109 25.14 -10.40 -7.94
CA LYS A 109 24.77 -10.64 -9.33
C LYS A 109 23.56 -11.58 -9.36
N ILE A 110 22.46 -11.12 -9.94
CA ILE A 110 21.27 -11.96 -10.12
C ILE A 110 21.53 -12.94 -11.26
N ASP A 111 21.49 -14.23 -10.95
CA ASP A 111 21.69 -15.33 -11.89
C ASP A 111 20.46 -16.26 -11.90
N SER A 112 19.29 -15.68 -12.21
CA SER A 112 18.01 -16.39 -12.23
C SER A 112 17.15 -15.89 -13.39
N GLU A 113 17.02 -16.71 -14.43
CA GLU A 113 16.13 -16.43 -15.58
C GLU A 113 14.68 -16.28 -15.13
N LEU A 114 14.25 -17.13 -14.18
CA LEU A 114 12.91 -17.07 -13.60
C LEU A 114 12.64 -15.73 -12.91
N ALA A 115 13.62 -15.19 -12.18
CA ALA A 115 13.48 -13.90 -11.53
C ALA A 115 13.31 -12.77 -12.55
N PHE A 116 14.08 -12.77 -13.64
CA PHE A 116 13.97 -11.75 -14.68
C PHE A 116 12.68 -11.86 -15.50
N GLU A 117 12.25 -13.07 -15.84
CA GLU A 117 10.97 -13.28 -16.51
C GLU A 117 9.79 -12.86 -15.62
N THR A 118 9.84 -13.21 -14.33
CA THR A 118 8.80 -12.79 -13.38
C THR A 118 8.83 -11.28 -13.15
N ALA A 119 10.00 -10.65 -13.11
CA ALA A 119 10.14 -9.19 -13.03
C ALA A 119 9.55 -8.49 -14.27
N ARG A 120 9.72 -9.07 -15.47
CA ARG A 120 9.12 -8.56 -16.71
C ARG A 120 7.60 -8.59 -16.63
N LEU A 121 7.03 -9.71 -16.18
CA LEU A 121 5.57 -9.83 -15.95
C LEU A 121 5.10 -8.85 -14.89
N CYS A 122 5.85 -8.69 -13.79
CA CYS A 122 5.56 -7.73 -12.74
C CYS A 122 5.56 -6.30 -13.28
N LEU A 123 6.55 -5.92 -14.12
CA LEU A 123 6.66 -4.58 -14.70
C LEU A 123 5.41 -4.21 -15.50
N ILE A 124 4.97 -5.09 -16.40
CA ILE A 124 3.79 -4.82 -17.23
C ILE A 124 2.49 -4.83 -16.41
N ASP A 125 2.35 -5.76 -15.46
CA ASP A 125 1.18 -5.82 -14.58
C ASP A 125 1.05 -4.53 -13.75
N THR A 126 2.16 -4.07 -13.19
CA THR A 126 2.23 -2.87 -12.34
C THR A 126 1.91 -1.61 -13.12
N ILE A 127 2.48 -1.43 -14.32
CA ILE A 127 2.16 -0.30 -15.21
C ILE A 127 0.70 -0.34 -15.62
N GLY A 128 0.18 -1.53 -15.99
CA GLY A 128 -1.23 -1.73 -16.30
C GLY A 128 -2.13 -1.29 -15.16
N CYS A 129 -1.83 -1.68 -13.92
CA CYS A 129 -2.58 -1.24 -12.74
C CYS A 129 -2.56 0.29 -12.57
N GLY A 130 -1.41 0.92 -12.82
CA GLY A 130 -1.28 2.37 -12.81
C GLY A 130 -2.18 3.06 -13.84
N LEU A 131 -2.26 2.52 -15.06
CA LEU A 131 -3.13 3.05 -16.11
C LEU A 131 -4.61 2.91 -15.73
N GLU A 132 -5.03 1.73 -15.27
CA GLU A 132 -6.40 1.49 -14.80
C GLU A 132 -6.81 2.48 -13.69
N ALA A 133 -5.90 2.82 -12.78
CA ALA A 133 -6.14 3.80 -11.71
C ALA A 133 -6.44 5.22 -12.22
N LEU A 134 -5.98 5.60 -13.42
CA LEU A 134 -6.25 6.92 -14.00
C LEU A 134 -7.72 7.10 -14.40
N ARG A 135 -8.53 6.04 -14.40
CA ARG A 135 -9.98 6.10 -14.57
C ARG A 135 -10.71 6.61 -13.33
N PHE A 136 -10.02 6.72 -12.19
CA PHE A 136 -10.61 7.05 -10.88
C PHE A 136 -10.21 8.48 -10.47
N PRO A 137 -11.16 9.45 -10.42
CA PRO A 137 -10.89 10.83 -10.05
C PRO A 137 -10.23 11.00 -8.66
N GLU A 138 -10.53 10.10 -7.73
CA GLU A 138 -9.92 10.09 -6.40
C GLU A 138 -8.41 9.85 -6.45
N CYS A 139 -7.92 9.11 -7.46
CA CYS A 139 -6.49 8.95 -7.75
C CYS A 139 -5.94 10.19 -8.44
N THR A 140 -6.54 10.56 -9.58
CA THR A 140 -5.97 11.57 -10.48
C THR A 140 -5.91 12.96 -9.87
N LYS A 141 -6.80 13.29 -8.91
CA LYS A 141 -6.74 14.56 -8.17
C LYS A 141 -5.48 14.74 -7.33
N LEU A 142 -4.75 13.66 -7.02
CA LEU A 142 -3.51 13.72 -6.24
C LEU A 142 -2.26 13.77 -7.13
N LEU A 143 -2.40 13.54 -8.44
CA LEU A 143 -1.30 13.51 -9.40
C LEU A 143 -0.92 14.92 -9.87
N GLY A 144 0.09 15.01 -10.74
CA GLY A 144 0.58 16.27 -11.32
C GLY A 144 1.64 16.99 -10.49
N PRO A 145 2.11 18.15 -10.97
CA PRO A 145 3.07 18.98 -10.24
C PRO A 145 2.43 19.56 -8.96
N VAL A 146 3.26 20.00 -8.02
CA VAL A 146 2.78 20.71 -6.82
C VAL A 146 2.23 22.10 -7.20
N VAL A 147 2.83 22.73 -8.20
CA VAL A 147 2.40 24.03 -8.75
C VAL A 147 2.12 23.84 -10.24
N ASP A 148 0.88 24.15 -10.65
CA ASP A 148 0.46 24.06 -12.04
C ASP A 148 1.36 24.90 -12.96
N GLY A 149 1.71 24.34 -14.12
CA GLY A 149 2.60 24.99 -15.09
C GLY A 149 4.10 24.87 -14.78
N THR A 150 4.49 24.13 -13.74
CA THR A 150 5.91 23.81 -13.49
C THR A 150 6.53 23.11 -14.70
N ILE A 151 7.69 23.60 -15.16
CA ILE A 151 8.48 23.00 -16.23
C ILE A 151 9.73 22.38 -15.62
N VAL A 152 9.92 21.08 -15.84
CA VAL A 152 11.11 20.36 -15.37
C VAL A 152 11.89 19.82 -16.58
N PRO A 153 13.01 20.46 -16.97
CA PRO A 153 13.86 19.96 -18.04
C PRO A 153 14.32 18.53 -17.75
N ASN A 154 14.17 17.64 -18.73
CA ASN A 154 14.51 16.21 -18.59
C ASN A 154 13.83 15.55 -17.38
N GLY A 155 12.66 16.05 -16.98
CA GLY A 155 11.89 15.49 -15.87
C GLY A 155 11.37 14.09 -16.19
N THR A 156 11.10 13.34 -15.12
CA THR A 156 10.39 12.06 -15.14
C THR A 156 9.02 12.21 -15.80
N ARG A 157 8.72 11.36 -16.77
CA ARG A 157 7.37 11.27 -17.34
C ARG A 157 6.52 10.25 -16.58
N VAL A 158 5.26 10.60 -16.31
CA VAL A 158 4.32 9.73 -15.59
C VAL A 158 3.45 8.96 -16.59
N PRO A 159 3.52 7.60 -16.63
CA PRO A 159 2.75 6.78 -17.56
C PRO A 159 1.24 7.10 -17.54
N GLY A 160 0.66 7.27 -18.73
CA GLY A 160 -0.75 7.55 -18.97
C GLY A 160 -1.13 9.04 -18.90
N THR A 161 -0.17 9.93 -18.67
CA THR A 161 -0.38 11.38 -18.49
C THR A 161 0.57 12.21 -19.37
N ASN A 162 0.38 13.54 -19.37
CA ASN A 162 1.30 14.49 -20.01
C ASN A 162 2.24 15.14 -18.98
N PHE A 163 2.30 14.62 -17.75
CA PHE A 163 3.11 15.21 -16.70
C PHE A 163 4.60 14.89 -16.89
N GLN A 164 5.41 15.93 -16.75
CA GLN A 164 6.87 15.85 -16.68
C GLN A 164 7.33 16.54 -15.39
N LEU A 165 7.84 15.75 -14.45
CA LEU A 165 8.03 16.14 -13.06
C LEU A 165 9.49 15.92 -12.62
N ASP A 166 9.89 16.52 -11.50
CA ASP A 166 11.14 16.12 -10.85
C ASP A 166 11.03 14.66 -10.34
N PRO A 167 12.16 13.95 -10.15
CA PRO A 167 12.11 12.52 -9.82
C PRO A 167 11.46 12.22 -8.45
N ILE A 168 11.40 13.18 -7.52
CA ILE A 168 10.73 13.00 -6.22
C ILE A 168 9.21 12.98 -6.45
N ARG A 169 8.69 14.01 -7.12
CA ARG A 169 7.25 14.10 -7.42
C ARG A 169 6.81 13.04 -8.44
N GLY A 170 7.66 12.71 -9.40
CA GLY A 170 7.48 11.60 -10.33
C GLY A 170 7.30 10.26 -9.60
N ALA A 171 8.15 9.99 -8.61
CA ALA A 171 8.05 8.78 -7.79
C ALA A 171 6.74 8.70 -7.00
N PHE A 172 6.28 9.82 -6.43
CA PHE A 172 4.95 9.87 -5.80
C PHE A 172 3.84 9.51 -6.79
N ASN A 173 3.84 10.13 -7.96
CA ASN A 173 2.78 9.96 -8.96
C ASN A 173 2.69 8.50 -9.43
N ILE A 174 3.84 7.94 -9.84
CA ILE A 174 3.93 6.56 -10.30
C ILE A 174 3.58 5.60 -9.18
N GLY A 175 4.13 5.78 -7.97
CA GLY A 175 3.83 4.90 -6.84
C GLY A 175 2.37 4.96 -6.36
N ALA A 176 1.74 6.14 -6.41
CA ALA A 176 0.33 6.30 -6.05
C ALA A 176 -0.60 5.63 -7.09
N GLN A 177 -0.35 5.81 -8.39
CA GLN A 177 -1.21 5.23 -9.41
C GLN A 177 -1.12 3.69 -9.43
N ILE A 178 0.07 3.11 -9.34
CA ILE A 178 0.24 1.64 -9.46
C ILE A 178 -0.37 0.89 -8.28
N ARG A 179 -0.43 1.52 -7.10
CA ARG A 179 -0.99 0.93 -5.87
C ARG A 179 -2.48 1.21 -5.69
N TRP A 180 -3.04 2.17 -6.43
CA TRP A 180 -4.31 2.82 -6.06
C TRP A 180 -5.46 1.85 -5.83
N LEU A 181 -5.63 0.92 -6.78
CA LEU A 181 -6.74 -0.02 -6.85
C LEU A 181 -6.47 -1.34 -6.15
N ASP A 182 -5.33 -1.45 -5.43
CA ASP A 182 -4.94 -2.70 -4.79
C ASP A 182 -4.89 -3.88 -5.76
N TYR A 183 -4.52 -3.63 -7.02
CA TYR A 183 -4.57 -4.64 -8.08
C TYR A 183 -3.18 -5.08 -8.56
N ASN A 184 -2.12 -4.49 -7.98
CA ASN A 184 -0.73 -4.86 -8.23
C ASN A 184 -0.35 -6.14 -7.48
N ASP A 185 0.94 -6.49 -7.57
CA ASP A 185 1.52 -7.68 -6.95
C ASP A 185 1.31 -7.73 -5.42
N CYS A 186 1.70 -8.86 -4.82
CA CYS A 186 1.73 -8.99 -3.37
C CYS A 186 2.79 -9.98 -2.91
N PHE A 187 3.32 -9.74 -1.71
CA PHE A 187 4.11 -10.70 -0.97
C PHE A 187 3.60 -10.80 0.48
N LEU A 188 3.32 -12.03 0.91
CA LEU A 188 2.66 -12.34 2.16
C LEU A 188 3.61 -13.14 3.07
N ALA A 189 3.96 -12.56 4.23
CA ALA A 189 4.82 -13.18 5.24
C ALA A 189 4.45 -12.68 6.66
N ALA A 190 5.41 -12.58 7.59
CA ALA A 190 5.16 -11.98 8.91
C ALA A 190 4.71 -10.51 8.81
N GLU A 191 5.23 -9.80 7.79
CA GLU A 191 4.65 -8.57 7.27
C GLU A 191 4.06 -8.80 5.87
N TRP A 192 3.03 -8.03 5.54
CA TRP A 192 2.42 -8.02 4.20
C TRP A 192 2.88 -6.80 3.43
N GLY A 193 3.03 -6.92 2.12
CA GLY A 193 3.32 -5.75 1.29
C GLY A 193 3.15 -6.01 -0.20
N HIS A 194 3.41 -4.96 -0.97
CA HIS A 194 3.35 -4.97 -2.44
C HIS A 194 4.70 -4.48 -2.95
N PRO A 195 5.66 -5.38 -3.20
CA PRO A 195 7.01 -4.95 -3.56
C PRO A 195 7.09 -4.26 -4.94
N SER A 196 6.09 -4.43 -5.81
CA SER A 196 5.94 -3.62 -7.02
C SER A 196 5.79 -2.13 -6.75
N ASP A 197 5.39 -1.70 -5.55
CA ASP A 197 5.28 -0.29 -5.17
C ASP A 197 6.61 0.47 -5.39
N ASN A 198 7.74 -0.20 -5.18
CA ASN A 198 9.08 0.36 -5.39
C ASN A 198 9.34 0.80 -6.83
N LEU A 199 8.55 0.31 -7.81
CA LEU A 199 8.62 0.75 -9.19
C LEU A 199 8.42 2.27 -9.31
N GLY A 200 7.65 2.88 -8.40
CA GLY A 200 7.50 4.34 -8.34
C GLY A 200 8.84 5.06 -8.26
N ALA A 201 9.69 4.68 -7.30
CA ALA A 201 11.01 5.28 -7.13
C ALA A 201 11.99 4.86 -8.24
N ILE A 202 11.99 3.56 -8.61
CA ILE A 202 12.89 3.00 -9.62
C ILE A 202 12.66 3.66 -10.99
N LEU A 203 11.43 3.64 -11.49
CA LEU A 203 11.10 4.19 -12.81
C LEU A 203 11.32 5.70 -12.86
N ALA A 204 10.94 6.42 -11.79
CA ALA A 204 11.11 7.86 -11.76
C ALA A 204 12.57 8.28 -11.88
N VAL A 205 13.45 7.66 -11.09
CA VAL A 205 14.89 7.93 -11.12
C VAL A 205 15.51 7.46 -12.43
N ALA A 206 15.20 6.24 -12.88
CA ALA A 206 15.78 5.69 -14.11
C ALA A 206 15.39 6.51 -15.36
N ASP A 207 14.12 6.93 -15.49
CA ASP A 207 13.65 7.77 -16.59
C ASP A 207 14.29 9.17 -16.55
N HIS A 208 14.40 9.79 -15.38
CA HIS A 208 15.08 11.07 -15.24
C HIS A 208 16.54 11.01 -15.66
N LEU A 209 17.28 9.99 -15.20
CA LEU A 209 18.69 9.80 -15.54
C LEU A 209 18.88 9.45 -17.02
N ALA A 210 18.01 8.63 -17.60
CA ALA A 210 18.04 8.32 -19.02
C ALA A 210 17.82 9.56 -19.90
N ARG A 211 16.87 10.43 -19.51
CA ARG A 211 16.64 11.73 -20.19
C ARG A 211 17.80 12.72 -20.01
N GLN A 212 18.64 12.54 -19.00
CA GLN A 212 19.90 13.26 -18.84
C GLN A 212 21.06 12.64 -19.62
N GLY A 213 20.81 11.58 -20.40
CA GLY A 213 21.79 10.93 -21.27
C GLY A 213 22.51 9.74 -20.63
N GLN A 214 22.09 9.26 -19.45
CA GLN A 214 22.64 8.02 -18.90
C GLN A 214 22.12 6.80 -19.69
N PRO A 215 22.97 5.84 -20.05
CA PRO A 215 22.59 4.71 -20.91
C PRO A 215 21.87 3.61 -20.11
N LEU A 216 20.83 3.96 -19.35
CA LEU A 216 20.02 3.00 -18.61
C LEU A 216 19.04 2.30 -19.54
N THR A 217 18.87 1.00 -19.30
CA THR A 217 17.99 0.10 -20.05
C THR A 217 16.89 -0.46 -19.16
N VAL A 218 15.86 -1.08 -19.76
CA VAL A 218 14.83 -1.78 -18.99
C VAL A 218 15.45 -2.92 -18.15
N ARG A 219 16.55 -3.53 -18.58
CA ARG A 219 17.28 -4.51 -17.76
C ARG A 219 17.69 -3.95 -16.40
N ASP A 220 18.10 -2.69 -16.33
CA ASP A 220 18.46 -2.02 -15.08
C ASP A 220 17.24 -1.82 -14.18
N ILE A 221 16.06 -1.52 -14.77
CA ILE A 221 14.78 -1.48 -14.04
C ILE A 221 14.47 -2.86 -13.47
N LEU A 222 14.56 -3.92 -14.27
CA LEU A 222 14.25 -5.28 -13.83
C LEU A 222 15.19 -5.75 -12.70
N GLU A 223 16.49 -5.47 -12.80
CA GLU A 223 17.44 -5.75 -11.70
C GLU A 223 17.08 -4.97 -10.43
N ALA A 224 16.79 -3.67 -10.55
CA ALA A 224 16.39 -2.85 -9.40
C ALA A 224 15.08 -3.34 -8.77
N MET A 225 14.11 -3.78 -9.59
CA MET A 225 12.87 -4.39 -9.10
C MET A 225 13.15 -5.65 -8.30
N ILE A 226 13.94 -6.59 -8.85
CA ILE A 226 14.30 -7.84 -8.14
C ILE A 226 14.96 -7.53 -6.81
N LYS A 227 15.92 -6.59 -6.79
CA LYS A 227 16.62 -6.21 -5.56
C LYS A 227 15.72 -5.54 -4.54
N ALA A 228 14.81 -4.66 -4.99
CA ALA A 228 13.83 -4.03 -4.10
C ALA A 228 12.86 -5.06 -3.50
N HIS A 229 12.41 -6.02 -4.32
CA HIS A 229 11.58 -7.14 -3.87
C HIS A 229 12.30 -7.95 -2.79
N GLU A 230 13.57 -8.29 -3.02
CA GLU A 230 14.35 -9.09 -2.10
C GLU A 230 14.60 -8.38 -0.76
N ILE A 231 14.90 -7.08 -0.76
CA ILE A 231 15.11 -6.30 0.47
C ILE A 231 13.81 -6.20 1.26
N GLN A 232 12.72 -5.75 0.61
CA GLN A 232 11.42 -5.59 1.27
C GLN A 232 10.88 -6.93 1.76
N GLY A 233 10.84 -7.94 0.89
CA GLY A 233 10.31 -9.24 1.22
C GLY A 233 11.18 -10.00 2.23
N GLY A 234 12.52 -9.91 2.10
CA GLY A 234 13.46 -10.54 3.03
C GLY A 234 13.32 -10.01 4.45
N LEU A 235 13.13 -8.70 4.62
CA LEU A 235 12.78 -8.11 5.91
C LEU A 235 11.38 -8.54 6.37
N ALA A 236 10.39 -8.59 5.47
CA ALA A 236 9.02 -8.98 5.81
C ALA A 236 8.86 -10.45 6.24
N LEU A 237 9.82 -11.33 5.92
CA LEU A 237 9.72 -12.76 6.20
C LEU A 237 9.45 -13.06 7.68
N LEU A 238 10.24 -12.45 8.57
CA LEU A 238 10.17 -12.70 10.02
C LEU A 238 9.89 -11.43 10.84
N ASN A 239 9.95 -10.24 10.23
CA ASN A 239 9.79 -8.97 10.95
C ASN A 239 8.43 -8.36 10.67
N SER A 240 7.60 -8.24 11.72
CA SER A 240 6.23 -7.74 11.61
C SER A 240 6.11 -6.32 12.18
N TYR A 241 5.96 -5.34 11.29
CA TYR A 241 5.79 -3.92 11.62
C TYR A 241 4.33 -3.63 12.04
N ASN A 242 3.38 -4.37 11.48
CA ASN A 242 1.97 -4.30 11.88
C ASN A 242 1.78 -4.65 13.38
N ARG A 243 2.53 -5.61 13.93
CA ARG A 243 2.48 -5.99 15.37
C ARG A 243 3.09 -4.95 16.32
N VAL A 244 3.74 -3.93 15.78
CA VAL A 244 4.23 -2.75 16.52
C VAL A 244 3.50 -1.46 16.13
N GLY A 245 2.45 -1.55 15.30
CA GLY A 245 1.59 -0.42 14.93
C GLY A 245 2.08 0.42 13.75
N LEU A 246 3.15 0.01 13.07
CA LEU A 246 3.76 0.72 11.95
C LEU A 246 3.35 0.15 10.61
N ASP A 247 3.29 1.01 9.59
CA ASP A 247 2.94 0.63 8.22
C ASP A 247 4.09 -0.02 7.47
N HIS A 248 3.77 -1.08 6.71
CA HIS A 248 4.72 -1.81 5.86
C HIS A 248 5.44 -0.92 4.85
N VAL A 249 4.94 0.30 4.55
CA VAL A 249 5.61 1.22 3.62
C VAL A 249 6.96 1.71 4.13
N VAL A 250 7.30 1.48 5.41
CA VAL A 250 8.70 1.58 5.87
C VAL A 250 9.64 0.71 5.03
N LEU A 251 9.21 -0.50 4.65
CA LEU A 251 9.99 -1.41 3.83
C LEU A 251 10.09 -0.94 2.38
N VAL A 252 9.02 -0.32 1.85
CA VAL A 252 9.07 0.34 0.53
C VAL A 252 10.09 1.47 0.56
N LYS A 253 10.07 2.32 1.59
CA LYS A 253 11.04 3.41 1.77
C LYS A 253 12.47 2.89 1.82
N VAL A 254 12.73 1.86 2.62
CA VAL A 254 14.07 1.26 2.78
C VAL A 254 14.56 0.60 1.49
N ALA A 255 13.75 -0.26 0.88
CA ALA A 255 14.11 -0.98 -0.35
C ALA A 255 14.33 -0.01 -1.52
N SER A 256 13.40 0.93 -1.71
CA SER A 256 13.52 1.99 -2.73
C SER A 256 14.78 2.81 -2.51
N THR A 257 15.06 3.27 -1.27
CA THR A 257 16.24 4.10 -0.97
C THR A 257 17.53 3.36 -1.33
N ALA A 258 17.63 2.07 -1.02
CA ALA A 258 18.80 1.26 -1.32
C ALA A 258 19.03 1.13 -2.84
N VAL A 259 18.01 0.74 -3.60
CA VAL A 259 18.18 0.50 -5.05
C VAL A 259 18.34 1.80 -5.84
N VAL A 260 17.64 2.88 -5.47
CA VAL A 260 17.80 4.17 -6.17
C VAL A 260 19.13 4.85 -5.82
N SER A 261 19.72 4.56 -4.67
CA SER A 261 21.09 5.02 -4.36
C SER A 261 22.08 4.51 -5.40
N LYS A 262 22.01 3.21 -5.77
CA LYS A 262 22.85 2.65 -6.84
C LYS A 262 22.55 3.29 -8.20
N LEU A 263 21.28 3.44 -8.57
CA LEU A 263 20.91 4.10 -9.84
C LEU A 263 21.44 5.53 -9.91
N LEU A 264 21.42 6.27 -8.79
CA LEU A 264 21.94 7.63 -8.69
C LEU A 264 23.48 7.71 -8.68
N GLY A 265 24.18 6.57 -8.70
CA GLY A 265 25.64 6.47 -8.71
C GLY A 265 26.29 6.63 -7.33
N LEU A 266 25.54 6.45 -6.24
CA LEU A 266 26.13 6.42 -4.89
C LEU A 266 26.97 5.15 -4.75
N ASN A 267 28.10 5.25 -4.06
CA ASN A 267 28.89 4.08 -3.71
C ASN A 267 28.24 3.26 -2.57
N ARG A 268 28.88 2.14 -2.20
CA ARG A 268 28.43 1.27 -1.11
C ARG A 268 28.19 2.01 0.20
N ASP A 269 29.15 2.79 0.67
CA ASP A 269 29.07 3.47 1.97
C ASP A 269 28.03 4.59 1.96
N GLN A 270 27.87 5.29 0.83
CA GLN A 270 26.76 6.23 0.65
C GLN A 270 25.40 5.53 0.62
N THR A 271 25.33 4.28 0.15
CA THR A 271 24.10 3.49 0.24
C THR A 271 23.80 3.08 1.68
N VAL A 272 24.83 2.73 2.47
CA VAL A 272 24.68 2.53 3.93
C VAL A 272 24.14 3.80 4.59
N ASP A 273 24.71 4.96 4.25
CA ASP A 273 24.27 6.25 4.77
C ASP A 273 22.80 6.55 4.39
N ALA A 274 22.41 6.33 3.13
CA ALA A 274 21.04 6.55 2.66
C ALA A 274 20.04 5.60 3.33
N VAL A 275 20.37 4.32 3.46
CA VAL A 275 19.52 3.34 4.15
C VAL A 275 19.38 3.70 5.63
N SER A 276 20.44 4.21 6.27
CA SER A 276 20.34 4.69 7.66
C SER A 276 19.36 5.87 7.80
N GLN A 277 19.36 6.78 6.82
CA GLN A 277 18.42 7.89 6.76
C GLN A 277 16.98 7.42 6.56
N ALA A 278 16.75 6.31 5.84
CA ALA A 278 15.41 5.72 5.71
C ALA A 278 14.89 5.12 7.03
N TRP A 279 15.77 4.57 7.86
CA TRP A 279 15.41 4.00 9.17
C TRP A 279 15.17 5.04 10.25
N VAL A 280 15.97 6.12 10.29
CA VAL A 280 15.77 7.21 11.26
C VAL A 280 14.52 8.04 10.95
N ASP A 281 14.04 7.99 9.70
CA ASP A 281 12.92 8.78 9.24
C ASP A 281 11.62 8.47 10.02
N GLY A 282 10.68 9.42 10.00
CA GLY A 282 9.35 9.19 10.57
C GLY A 282 8.64 8.04 9.86
N GLN A 283 8.22 7.02 10.62
CA GLN A 283 7.47 5.88 10.07
C GLN A 283 5.98 6.06 10.31
N SER A 284 5.18 5.95 9.25
CA SER A 284 3.74 6.17 9.34
C SER A 284 3.06 5.07 10.16
N LEU A 285 2.06 5.45 10.93
CA LEU A 285 1.10 4.51 11.52
C LEU A 285 0.27 3.81 10.44
N ARG A 286 -0.43 2.73 10.80
CA ARG A 286 -1.39 2.00 9.93
C ARG A 286 -2.85 2.39 10.09
N THR A 287 -3.18 3.43 10.84
CA THR A 287 -4.56 3.76 11.21
C THR A 287 -5.52 3.79 10.03
N TYR A 288 -5.06 4.28 8.87
CA TYR A 288 -5.84 4.39 7.62
C TYR A 288 -6.13 3.06 6.91
N ARG A 289 -5.67 1.92 7.45
CA ARG A 289 -5.97 0.57 6.93
C ARG A 289 -6.95 -0.21 7.81
N HIS A 290 -7.29 0.32 8.99
CA HIS A 290 -8.11 -0.38 9.97
C HIS A 290 -9.38 0.38 10.29
N ALA A 291 -10.49 -0.35 10.42
CA ALA A 291 -11.75 0.20 10.86
C ALA A 291 -11.61 0.83 12.27
N PRO A 292 -12.34 1.93 12.56
CA PRO A 292 -13.30 2.63 11.69
C PRO A 292 -12.66 3.74 10.82
N ASN A 293 -11.33 3.74 10.63
CA ASN A 293 -10.60 4.82 9.94
C ASN A 293 -10.04 4.40 8.57
N THR A 294 -10.50 3.27 8.02
CA THR A 294 -10.06 2.81 6.71
C THR A 294 -10.37 3.87 5.66
N GLY A 295 -9.36 4.26 4.87
CA GLY A 295 -9.51 5.36 3.92
C GLY A 295 -8.44 5.40 2.85
N PRO A 296 -8.52 6.38 1.92
CA PRO A 296 -7.75 6.38 0.67
C PRO A 296 -6.24 6.54 0.87
N ARG A 297 -5.77 6.93 2.07
CA ARG A 297 -4.32 6.92 2.36
C ARG A 297 -3.69 5.54 2.18
N LYS A 298 -4.45 4.45 2.34
CA LYS A 298 -3.96 3.09 2.05
C LYS A 298 -3.44 2.94 0.60
N SER A 299 -4.01 3.72 -0.32
CA SER A 299 -3.79 3.65 -1.77
C SER A 299 -2.62 4.51 -2.24
N TRP A 300 -2.18 5.51 -1.47
CA TRP A 300 -1.05 6.38 -1.85
C TRP A 300 0.12 6.40 -0.85
N ALA A 301 0.00 5.77 0.33
CA ALA A 301 1.07 5.71 1.32
C ALA A 301 2.38 5.12 0.76
N ALA A 302 2.28 4.16 -0.15
CA ALA A 302 3.46 3.57 -0.79
C ALA A 302 4.11 4.53 -1.81
N GLY A 303 3.32 5.29 -2.56
CA GLY A 303 3.83 6.37 -3.42
C GLY A 303 4.53 7.47 -2.63
N ASP A 304 4.01 7.83 -1.46
CA ASP A 304 4.67 8.75 -0.52
C ASP A 304 6.01 8.18 -0.01
N ALA A 305 6.07 6.89 0.33
CA ALA A 305 7.31 6.23 0.72
C ALA A 305 8.35 6.19 -0.42
N CYS A 306 7.92 5.96 -1.67
CA CYS A 306 8.78 6.04 -2.86
C CYS A 306 9.35 7.44 -3.06
N SER A 307 8.51 8.46 -2.99
CA SER A 307 8.92 9.87 -3.04
C SER A 307 9.95 10.20 -1.96
N ARG A 308 9.68 9.77 -0.72
CA ARG A 308 10.60 9.96 0.41
C ARG A 308 11.94 9.29 0.16
N ALA A 309 11.95 8.05 -0.34
CA ALA A 309 13.16 7.30 -0.65
C ALA A 309 14.06 8.03 -1.67
N VAL A 310 13.48 8.52 -2.77
CA VAL A 310 14.21 9.31 -3.77
C VAL A 310 14.81 10.56 -3.16
N ASN A 311 14.06 11.29 -2.33
CA ASN A 311 14.55 12.48 -1.65
C ASN A 311 15.73 12.16 -0.71
N LEU A 312 15.63 11.10 0.10
CA LEU A 312 16.70 10.69 1.03
C LEU A 312 18.00 10.35 0.29
N ALA A 313 17.91 9.56 -0.80
CA ALA A 313 19.08 9.23 -1.61
C ALA A 313 19.71 10.48 -2.27
N LEU A 314 18.89 11.45 -2.72
CA LEU A 314 19.38 12.72 -3.25
C LEU A 314 20.05 13.62 -2.20
N LEU A 315 19.60 13.58 -0.94
CA LEU A 315 20.27 14.29 0.16
C LEU A 315 21.66 13.70 0.43
N VAL A 316 21.76 12.37 0.52
CA VAL A 316 23.06 11.69 0.70
C VAL A 316 23.98 11.89 -0.51
N LYS A 317 23.44 11.93 -1.73
CA LYS A 317 24.21 12.29 -2.94
C LYS A 317 24.89 13.66 -2.81
N LYS A 318 24.28 14.60 -2.07
CA LYS A 318 24.84 15.94 -1.81
C LYS A 318 25.84 15.98 -0.65
N GLY A 319 26.13 14.84 -0.02
CA GLY A 319 27.10 14.71 1.07
C GLY A 319 26.49 14.65 2.47
N GLU A 320 25.17 14.50 2.59
CA GLU A 320 24.55 14.22 3.90
C GLU A 320 25.08 12.91 4.49
N LYS A 321 25.34 12.89 5.80
CA LYS A 321 25.96 11.73 6.47
C LYS A 321 24.91 10.75 6.98
N GLY A 322 25.26 9.48 7.08
CA GLY A 322 24.43 8.47 7.73
C GLY A 322 24.55 8.42 9.25
N LEU A 323 23.69 7.60 9.85
CA LEU A 323 23.64 7.29 11.27
C LEU A 323 24.00 5.82 11.46
N PRO A 324 25.28 5.49 11.78
CA PRO A 324 25.75 4.11 11.74
C PRO A 324 24.95 3.15 12.63
N SER A 325 24.63 3.56 13.85
CA SER A 325 23.88 2.75 14.83
C SER A 325 22.37 3.08 14.87
N VAL A 326 21.77 3.48 13.75
CA VAL A 326 20.35 3.91 13.71
C VAL A 326 19.37 2.85 14.21
N LEU A 327 19.70 1.56 14.10
CA LEU A 327 18.88 0.46 14.59
C LEU A 327 19.21 0.12 16.04
N THR A 328 20.51 0.02 16.38
CA THR A 328 20.99 -0.56 17.65
C THR A 328 21.30 0.45 18.75
N ALA A 329 21.30 1.75 18.45
CA ALA A 329 21.58 2.79 19.45
C ALA A 329 20.67 2.61 20.68
N LYS A 330 21.28 2.48 21.85
CA LYS A 330 20.54 2.34 23.12
C LYS A 330 19.58 3.52 23.29
N THR A 331 18.34 3.25 23.67
CA THR A 331 17.27 4.24 23.91
C THR A 331 16.72 4.93 22.66
N TRP A 332 17.57 5.25 21.69
CA TRP A 332 17.24 6.14 20.56
C TRP A 332 17.14 5.41 19.21
N GLY A 333 17.68 4.20 19.12
CA GLY A 333 17.69 3.39 17.91
C GLY A 333 16.32 2.80 17.60
N PHE A 334 16.12 2.46 16.34
CA PHE A 334 14.86 1.91 15.82
C PHE A 334 14.38 0.70 16.62
N TYR A 335 15.29 -0.20 17.02
CA TYR A 335 14.91 -1.39 17.77
C TYR A 335 14.28 -1.04 19.12
N ASP A 336 14.93 -0.19 19.91
CA ASP A 336 14.44 0.22 21.23
C ASP A 336 13.15 1.04 21.12
N VAL A 337 13.10 2.01 20.20
CA VAL A 337 11.99 2.97 20.11
C VAL A 337 10.76 2.39 19.42
N LEU A 338 10.95 1.69 18.29
CA LEU A 338 9.87 1.34 17.36
C LEU A 338 9.67 -0.17 17.18
N PHE A 339 10.61 -0.99 17.65
CA PHE A 339 10.57 -2.44 17.48
C PHE A 339 10.60 -3.23 18.81
N LYS A 340 10.19 -2.59 19.92
CA LYS A 340 10.07 -3.21 21.25
C LYS A 340 11.38 -3.85 21.74
N GLY A 341 12.51 -3.24 21.42
CA GLY A 341 13.86 -3.70 21.78
C GLY A 341 14.30 -4.99 21.07
N LYS A 342 13.57 -5.45 20.04
CA LYS A 342 13.94 -6.66 19.31
C LYS A 342 14.80 -6.32 18.08
N PRO A 343 15.86 -7.08 17.79
CA PRO A 343 16.56 -6.95 16.52
C PRO A 343 15.74 -7.56 15.38
N PHE A 344 16.10 -7.25 14.13
CA PHE A 344 15.52 -7.92 12.99
C PHE A 344 16.05 -9.36 12.84
N GLU A 345 15.18 -10.26 12.44
CA GLU A 345 15.49 -11.65 12.14
C GLU A 345 15.39 -11.92 10.64
N PHE A 346 16.24 -12.80 10.13
CA PHE A 346 16.30 -13.14 8.71
C PHE A 346 16.22 -14.66 8.55
N GLN A 347 15.26 -15.12 7.75
CA GLN A 347 15.14 -16.54 7.42
C GLN A 347 16.24 -16.99 6.45
N ARG A 348 16.78 -16.06 5.65
CA ARG A 348 17.74 -16.33 4.58
C ARG A 348 18.53 -15.07 4.20
N PRO A 349 19.71 -15.21 3.56
CA PRO A 349 20.39 -14.10 2.88
C PRO A 349 19.57 -13.57 1.71
N PHE A 350 19.85 -12.33 1.29
CA PHE A 350 19.24 -11.75 0.09
C PHE A 350 19.74 -12.46 -1.19
N GLY A 351 18.80 -12.88 -2.04
CA GLY A 351 19.04 -13.45 -3.36
C GLY A 351 18.05 -12.93 -4.41
N SER A 352 17.17 -13.79 -4.92
CA SER A 352 16.07 -13.44 -5.84
C SER A 352 14.76 -14.15 -5.50
N TYR A 353 14.66 -14.72 -4.29
CA TYR A 353 13.56 -15.57 -3.87
C TYR A 353 12.22 -14.84 -3.90
N ILE A 354 12.19 -13.56 -3.51
CA ILE A 354 10.92 -12.83 -3.40
C ILE A 354 10.30 -12.62 -4.78
N MET A 355 11.09 -12.20 -5.77
CA MET A 355 10.58 -12.04 -7.14
C MET A 355 10.12 -13.37 -7.72
N GLU A 356 10.86 -14.46 -7.51
CA GLU A 356 10.49 -15.79 -8.02
C GLU A 356 9.19 -16.35 -7.43
N ASN A 357 8.78 -15.86 -6.26
CA ASN A 357 7.61 -16.33 -5.53
C ASN A 357 6.55 -15.24 -5.33
N VAL A 358 6.67 -14.10 -6.02
CA VAL A 358 5.73 -12.99 -5.93
C VAL A 358 4.33 -13.43 -6.38
N LEU A 359 3.30 -12.86 -5.78
CA LEU A 359 1.92 -13.18 -6.12
C LEU A 359 1.34 -12.09 -7.02
N PHE A 360 0.61 -12.46 -8.07
CA PHE A 360 -0.10 -11.50 -8.93
C PHE A 360 -1.61 -11.53 -8.66
N LYS A 361 -2.25 -10.37 -8.62
CA LYS A 361 -3.71 -10.28 -8.64
C LYS A 361 -4.17 -10.20 -10.08
N ILE A 362 -4.50 -11.35 -10.66
CA ILE A 362 -4.72 -11.44 -12.11
C ILE A 362 -6.18 -11.26 -12.49
N SER A 363 -7.07 -11.99 -11.80
CA SER A 363 -8.48 -12.04 -12.19
C SER A 363 -9.34 -10.99 -11.50
N TYR A 364 -8.99 -10.61 -10.27
CA TYR A 364 -9.86 -9.81 -9.41
C TYR A 364 -9.09 -8.70 -8.67
N PRO A 365 -9.58 -7.44 -8.67
CA PRO A 365 -9.05 -6.36 -7.85
C PRO A 365 -9.53 -6.51 -6.40
N ALA A 366 -9.06 -7.54 -5.71
CA ALA A 366 -9.47 -7.93 -4.36
C ALA A 366 -8.25 -7.96 -3.43
N GLU A 367 -8.45 -7.69 -2.13
CA GLU A 367 -7.41 -7.97 -1.12
C GLU A 367 -6.94 -9.42 -1.26
N PHE A 368 -5.62 -9.65 -1.13
CA PHE A 368 -5.01 -10.88 -1.63
C PHE A 368 -5.53 -12.14 -0.92
N HIS A 369 -5.84 -12.05 0.38
CA HIS A 369 -6.34 -13.17 1.16
C HIS A 369 -7.74 -13.64 0.73
N ALA A 370 -8.47 -12.84 -0.05
CA ALA A 370 -9.77 -13.20 -0.61
C ALA A 370 -9.71 -13.79 -2.04
N GLN A 371 -8.56 -13.75 -2.74
CA GLN A 371 -8.49 -14.12 -4.16
C GLN A 371 -9.07 -15.51 -4.46
N THR A 372 -8.72 -16.51 -3.65
CA THR A 372 -9.24 -17.88 -3.79
C THR A 372 -10.68 -18.03 -3.33
N ALA A 373 -11.15 -17.20 -2.39
CA ALA A 373 -12.56 -17.15 -2.00
C ALA A 373 -13.43 -16.62 -3.14
N VAL A 374 -12.95 -15.61 -3.87
CA VAL A 374 -13.61 -15.07 -5.07
C VAL A 374 -13.65 -16.13 -6.18
N GLU A 375 -12.56 -16.84 -6.43
CA GLU A 375 -12.51 -17.94 -7.41
C GLU A 375 -13.52 -19.07 -7.07
N ALA A 376 -13.60 -19.45 -5.79
CA ALA A 376 -14.60 -20.39 -5.32
C ALA A 376 -16.04 -19.86 -5.48
N ALA A 377 -16.27 -18.56 -5.22
CA ALA A 377 -17.56 -17.92 -5.38
C ALA A 377 -18.05 -17.93 -6.84
N HIS A 378 -17.17 -17.71 -7.82
CA HIS A 378 -17.51 -17.87 -9.24
C HIS A 378 -17.91 -19.30 -9.60
N THR A 379 -17.20 -20.29 -9.07
CA THR A 379 -17.54 -21.71 -9.26
C THR A 379 -18.94 -22.00 -8.72
N ILE A 380 -19.25 -21.50 -7.52
CA ILE A 380 -20.56 -21.66 -6.89
C ILE A 380 -21.65 -20.91 -7.67
N HIS A 381 -21.39 -19.70 -8.14
CA HIS A 381 -22.32 -18.93 -8.99
C HIS A 381 -22.74 -19.76 -10.21
N ASN A 382 -21.78 -20.38 -10.91
CA ASN A 382 -22.06 -21.24 -12.06
C ASN A 382 -22.86 -22.50 -11.67
N LYS A 383 -22.57 -23.11 -10.52
CA LYS A 383 -23.35 -24.25 -9.99
C LYS A 383 -24.80 -23.84 -9.69
N LEU A 384 -25.02 -22.70 -9.03
CA LEU A 384 -26.37 -22.18 -8.77
C LEU A 384 -27.14 -21.96 -10.07
N LYS A 385 -26.52 -21.31 -11.05
CA LYS A 385 -27.12 -21.09 -12.38
C LYS A 385 -27.49 -22.39 -13.08
N ALA A 386 -26.63 -23.41 -13.03
CA ALA A 386 -26.91 -24.73 -13.61
C ALA A 386 -28.08 -25.45 -12.93
N LEU A 387 -28.34 -25.15 -11.66
CA LEU A 387 -29.49 -25.66 -10.89
C LEU A 387 -30.75 -24.80 -11.05
N GLY A 388 -30.70 -23.71 -11.83
CA GLY A 388 -31.80 -22.75 -11.93
C GLY A 388 -32.05 -21.95 -10.64
N LYS A 389 -31.01 -21.82 -9.80
CA LYS A 389 -31.02 -21.11 -8.51
C LYS A 389 -30.29 -19.78 -8.61
N THR A 390 -30.55 -18.87 -7.67
CA THR A 390 -29.86 -17.58 -7.56
C THR A 390 -29.24 -17.39 -6.17
N SER A 391 -28.59 -16.25 -5.93
CA SER A 391 -28.11 -15.85 -4.60
C SER A 391 -29.21 -15.77 -3.55
N ASP A 392 -30.48 -15.58 -3.96
CA ASP A 392 -31.61 -15.43 -3.04
C ASP A 392 -31.98 -16.77 -2.39
N ASP A 393 -31.63 -17.88 -3.05
CA ASP A 393 -31.79 -19.24 -2.53
C ASP A 393 -30.77 -19.60 -1.45
N ILE A 394 -29.73 -18.78 -1.24
CA ILE A 394 -28.67 -19.06 -0.27
C ILE A 394 -29.19 -18.81 1.15
N LYS A 395 -29.07 -19.83 2.00
CA LYS A 395 -29.37 -19.78 3.43
C LYS A 395 -28.15 -19.34 4.25
N SER A 396 -26.99 -19.94 3.98
CA SER A 396 -25.74 -19.57 4.66
C SER A 396 -24.51 -19.91 3.81
N VAL A 397 -23.43 -19.15 4.05
CA VAL A 397 -22.11 -19.41 3.46
C VAL A 397 -21.08 -19.42 4.59
N ARG A 398 -20.37 -20.53 4.74
CA ARG A 398 -19.21 -20.63 5.63
C ARG A 398 -17.94 -20.58 4.79
N ILE A 399 -17.03 -19.69 5.14
CA ILE A 399 -15.70 -19.58 4.53
C ILE A 399 -14.67 -20.16 5.50
N ARG A 400 -14.08 -21.32 5.19
CA ARG A 400 -12.84 -21.76 5.86
C ARG A 400 -11.67 -20.99 5.25
N THR A 401 -10.85 -20.35 6.08
CA THR A 401 -9.78 -19.46 5.61
C THR A 401 -8.58 -19.44 6.57
N GLN A 402 -7.46 -18.82 6.17
CA GLN A 402 -6.28 -18.60 7.04
C GLN A 402 -6.50 -17.51 8.10
N GLU A 403 -5.77 -17.58 9.23
CA GLU A 403 -5.82 -16.59 10.33
C GLU A 403 -5.66 -15.14 9.85
N ALA A 404 -4.76 -14.93 8.89
CA ALA A 404 -4.52 -13.61 8.31
C ALA A 404 -5.80 -13.02 7.68
N ALA A 405 -6.59 -13.83 6.96
CA ALA A 405 -7.84 -13.35 6.36
C ALA A 405 -8.86 -12.95 7.44
N VAL A 406 -9.01 -13.77 8.49
CA VAL A 406 -9.88 -13.47 9.65
C VAL A 406 -9.46 -12.16 10.31
N ARG A 407 -8.15 -11.94 10.48
CA ARG A 407 -7.64 -10.72 11.14
C ARG A 407 -7.80 -9.45 10.31
N ILE A 408 -7.70 -9.53 8.98
CA ILE A 408 -7.58 -8.34 8.11
C ILE A 408 -8.92 -7.96 7.48
N ILE A 409 -9.64 -8.94 6.94
CA ILE A 409 -10.73 -8.70 5.98
C ILE A 409 -12.06 -9.34 6.37
N ASP A 410 -12.15 -10.02 7.51
CA ASP A 410 -13.43 -10.45 8.07
C ASP A 410 -14.12 -9.27 8.79
N LYS A 411 -14.91 -8.51 8.04
CA LYS A 411 -15.64 -7.32 8.52
C LYS A 411 -17.14 -7.56 8.50
N GLN A 412 -17.83 -7.15 9.56
CA GLN A 412 -19.28 -7.21 9.67
C GLN A 412 -19.89 -5.80 9.79
N GLY A 413 -21.15 -5.64 9.38
CA GLY A 413 -21.86 -4.36 9.41
C GLY A 413 -21.73 -3.54 8.11
N PRO A 414 -22.16 -2.25 8.14
CA PRO A 414 -22.11 -1.36 6.98
C PRO A 414 -20.69 -1.13 6.45
N LEU A 415 -20.58 -0.84 5.15
CA LEU A 415 -19.30 -0.52 4.48
C LEU A 415 -19.43 0.83 3.76
N ASP A 416 -18.71 1.84 4.23
CA ASP A 416 -18.99 3.24 3.89
C ASP A 416 -18.31 3.72 2.62
N ASN A 417 -17.25 3.05 2.16
CA ASN A 417 -16.43 3.52 1.05
C ASN A 417 -15.81 2.35 0.26
N PHE A 418 -15.20 2.68 -0.88
CA PHE A 418 -14.49 1.75 -1.75
C PHE A 418 -13.49 0.88 -0.98
N ALA A 419 -12.67 1.51 -0.14
CA ALA A 419 -11.59 0.87 0.61
C ALA A 419 -12.09 -0.08 1.71
N ASP A 420 -13.33 0.11 2.18
CA ASP A 420 -13.94 -0.84 3.10
C ASP A 420 -14.41 -2.10 2.40
N ARG A 421 -14.95 -1.95 1.19
CA ARG A 421 -15.50 -3.05 0.37
C ARG A 421 -14.40 -3.94 -0.22
N ASP A 422 -13.32 -3.34 -0.73
CA ASP A 422 -12.18 -4.10 -1.25
C ASP A 422 -11.36 -4.81 -0.15
N HIS A 423 -11.64 -4.51 1.14
CA HIS A 423 -11.07 -5.17 2.33
C HIS A 423 -12.14 -5.87 3.18
N ALA A 424 -13.22 -6.36 2.56
CA ALA A 424 -14.25 -7.16 3.24
C ALA A 424 -14.49 -8.46 2.47
N ILE A 425 -14.02 -9.60 3.01
CA ILE A 425 -14.14 -10.91 2.35
C ILE A 425 -15.58 -11.31 2.07
N ASN A 426 -16.51 -10.94 2.98
CA ASN A 426 -17.93 -11.18 2.75
C ASN A 426 -18.49 -10.37 1.57
N TYR A 427 -18.02 -9.14 1.33
CA TYR A 427 -18.40 -8.35 0.16
C TYR A 427 -17.83 -8.97 -1.12
N MET A 428 -16.53 -9.28 -1.10
CA MET A 428 -15.81 -9.88 -2.22
C MET A 428 -16.34 -11.28 -2.59
N VAL A 429 -16.99 -12.01 -1.67
CA VAL A 429 -17.69 -13.28 -1.97
C VAL A 429 -19.14 -13.05 -2.36
N ALA A 430 -19.86 -12.13 -1.70
CA ALA A 430 -21.26 -11.86 -2.02
C ALA A 430 -21.44 -11.35 -3.45
N TYR A 431 -20.58 -10.44 -3.90
CA TYR A 431 -20.72 -9.81 -5.22
C TYR A 431 -20.61 -10.83 -6.38
N PRO A 432 -19.58 -11.70 -6.48
CA PRO A 432 -19.54 -12.75 -7.50
C PRO A 432 -20.68 -13.76 -7.38
N LEU A 433 -21.16 -14.09 -6.18
CA LEU A 433 -22.31 -15.01 -6.03
C LEU A 433 -23.57 -14.42 -6.67
N ILE A 434 -23.77 -13.10 -6.58
CA ILE A 434 -24.92 -12.39 -7.15
C ILE A 434 -24.74 -12.16 -8.65
N PHE A 435 -23.58 -11.63 -9.06
CA PHE A 435 -23.39 -11.07 -10.41
C PHE A 435 -22.52 -11.92 -11.34
N GLY A 436 -21.77 -12.89 -10.80
CA GLY A 436 -20.85 -13.71 -11.58
C GLY A 436 -19.60 -12.96 -12.07
N GLU A 437 -19.28 -11.81 -11.48
CA GLU A 437 -18.11 -10.97 -11.76
C GLU A 437 -17.60 -10.23 -10.53
N LEU A 438 -16.36 -9.73 -10.57
CA LEU A 438 -15.80 -8.78 -9.60
C LEU A 438 -14.77 -7.90 -10.29
N THR A 439 -15.07 -6.62 -10.45
CA THR A 439 -14.22 -5.62 -11.12
C THR A 439 -13.94 -4.44 -10.21
N SER A 440 -13.09 -3.50 -10.64
CA SER A 440 -12.81 -2.29 -9.89
C SER A 440 -14.07 -1.44 -9.68
N GLU A 441 -15.01 -1.46 -10.64
CA GLU A 441 -16.29 -0.75 -10.53
C GLU A 441 -17.23 -1.35 -9.46
N SER A 442 -17.06 -2.64 -9.14
CA SER A 442 -17.90 -3.35 -8.16
C SER A 442 -17.85 -2.74 -6.77
N TYR A 443 -16.82 -1.97 -6.41
CA TYR A 443 -16.67 -1.35 -5.08
C TYR A 443 -17.18 0.09 -5.01
N THR A 444 -17.70 0.64 -6.10
CA THR A 444 -18.27 2.00 -6.11
C THR A 444 -19.56 2.05 -5.28
N ASP A 445 -19.94 3.23 -4.78
CA ASP A 445 -21.20 3.40 -4.03
C ASP A 445 -22.42 3.01 -4.88
N ALA A 446 -22.36 3.28 -6.19
CA ALA A 446 -23.41 2.90 -7.13
C ALA A 446 -23.58 1.38 -7.25
N ALA A 447 -22.47 0.63 -7.33
CA ALA A 447 -22.51 -0.83 -7.37
C ALA A 447 -22.93 -1.44 -6.02
N ALA A 448 -22.49 -0.84 -4.91
CA ALA A 448 -22.82 -1.28 -3.56
C ALA A 448 -24.26 -0.99 -3.12
N ALA A 449 -25.03 -0.21 -3.88
CA ALA A 449 -26.41 0.14 -3.55
C ALA A 449 -27.42 -1.01 -3.74
N ASP A 450 -27.02 -2.13 -4.34
CA ASP A 450 -27.89 -3.30 -4.48
C ASP A 450 -28.17 -3.96 -3.11
N PRO A 451 -29.43 -4.00 -2.65
CA PRO A 451 -29.77 -4.47 -1.31
C PRO A 451 -29.49 -5.97 -1.11
N ARG A 452 -29.34 -6.75 -2.19
CA ARG A 452 -29.01 -8.18 -2.12
C ARG A 452 -27.60 -8.39 -1.56
N ILE A 453 -26.69 -7.44 -1.75
CA ILE A 453 -25.31 -7.55 -1.30
C ILE A 453 -25.27 -7.63 0.23
N ASP A 454 -25.83 -6.65 0.93
CA ASP A 454 -25.82 -6.63 2.39
C ASP A 454 -26.66 -7.76 3.00
N ALA A 455 -27.78 -8.11 2.37
CA ALA A 455 -28.59 -9.25 2.77
C ALA A 455 -27.83 -10.58 2.68
N LEU A 456 -27.01 -10.78 1.64
CA LEU A 456 -26.18 -11.97 1.50
C LEU A 456 -24.97 -11.92 2.43
N ARG A 457 -24.32 -10.76 2.59
CA ARG A 457 -23.19 -10.58 3.52
C ARG A 457 -23.54 -10.98 4.95
N ALA A 458 -24.75 -10.67 5.41
CA ALA A 458 -25.25 -11.07 6.73
C ALA A 458 -25.34 -12.60 6.93
N LYS A 459 -25.27 -13.39 5.85
CA LYS A 459 -25.29 -14.85 5.85
C LYS A 459 -23.88 -15.47 5.66
N ILE A 460 -22.85 -14.64 5.47
CA ILE A 460 -21.46 -15.06 5.23
C ILE A 460 -20.65 -14.88 6.52
N TYR A 461 -19.98 -15.95 6.95
CA TYR A 461 -19.06 -15.90 8.10
C TYR A 461 -17.79 -16.71 7.83
N CYS A 462 -16.69 -16.29 8.47
CA CYS A 462 -15.39 -16.93 8.36
C CYS A 462 -15.12 -17.84 9.56
N VAL A 463 -14.41 -18.95 9.31
CA VAL A 463 -13.79 -19.78 10.34
C VAL A 463 -12.34 -20.04 9.97
N GLU A 464 -11.44 -19.99 10.95
CA GLU A 464 -10.04 -20.33 10.71
C GLU A 464 -9.91 -21.84 10.44
N ASP A 465 -9.21 -22.18 9.36
CA ASP A 465 -8.64 -23.50 9.15
C ASP A 465 -7.13 -23.47 9.43
N LYS A 466 -6.72 -24.21 10.46
CA LYS A 466 -5.32 -24.28 10.90
C LYS A 466 -4.38 -24.81 9.83
N ARG A 467 -4.85 -25.67 8.91
CA ARG A 467 -4.03 -26.15 7.79
C ARG A 467 -3.69 -24.99 6.87
N PHE A 468 -4.66 -24.15 6.49
CA PHE A 468 -4.41 -22.97 5.67
C PHE A 468 -3.47 -21.99 6.37
N SER A 469 -3.62 -21.77 7.68
CA SER A 469 -2.71 -20.92 8.46
C SER A 469 -1.26 -21.44 8.46
N VAL A 470 -1.06 -22.76 8.57
CA VAL A 470 0.29 -23.37 8.51
C VAL A 470 0.88 -23.26 7.10
N ASP A 471 0.12 -23.65 6.09
CA ASP A 471 0.57 -23.69 4.70
C ASP A 471 0.80 -22.27 4.11
N TYR A 472 0.19 -21.25 4.71
CA TYR A 472 0.44 -19.84 4.42
C TYR A 472 1.87 -19.41 4.79
N HIS A 473 2.42 -19.92 5.89
CA HIS A 473 3.75 -19.57 6.38
C HIS A 473 4.87 -20.51 5.90
N ASP A 474 4.52 -21.70 5.40
CA ASP A 474 5.47 -22.66 4.83
C ASP A 474 6.13 -22.06 3.56
N PRO A 475 7.47 -21.82 3.55
CA PRO A 475 8.18 -21.24 2.42
C PRO A 475 8.11 -22.05 1.12
N GLU A 476 7.84 -23.36 1.21
CA GLU A 476 7.70 -24.25 0.05
C GLU A 476 6.27 -24.23 -0.52
N LYS A 477 5.28 -23.81 0.28
CA LYS A 477 3.87 -23.72 -0.14
C LYS A 477 3.45 -22.29 -0.41
N ARG A 478 3.42 -21.45 0.63
CA ARG A 478 2.83 -20.10 0.65
C ARG A 478 1.40 -20.06 0.11
N SER A 479 0.58 -21.02 0.55
CA SER A 479 -0.81 -21.11 0.10
C SER A 479 -1.66 -19.94 0.61
N ILE A 480 -2.76 -19.66 -0.08
CA ILE A 480 -3.75 -18.65 0.30
C ILE A 480 -5.11 -19.34 0.20
N GLY A 481 -5.32 -20.36 1.03
CA GLY A 481 -6.44 -21.30 0.88
C GLY A 481 -7.76 -20.76 1.40
N ASN A 482 -8.82 -20.87 0.58
CA ASN A 482 -10.19 -20.66 1.02
C ASN A 482 -11.07 -21.83 0.57
N ALA A 483 -12.05 -22.18 1.40
CA ALA A 483 -13.09 -23.14 1.04
C ALA A 483 -14.48 -22.59 1.38
N LEU A 484 -15.39 -22.63 0.40
CA LEU A 484 -16.76 -22.13 0.53
C LEU A 484 -17.74 -23.29 0.63
N PHE A 485 -18.45 -23.34 1.75
CA PHE A 485 -19.56 -24.25 2.02
C PHE A 485 -20.88 -23.47 1.96
N VAL A 486 -21.83 -23.94 1.14
CA VAL A 486 -23.09 -23.23 0.87
C VAL A 486 -24.29 -24.12 1.13
N GLU A 487 -25.17 -23.66 2.02
CA GLU A 487 -26.50 -24.24 2.25
C GLU A 487 -27.56 -23.39 1.57
N LEU A 488 -28.54 -24.05 0.92
CA LEU A 488 -29.69 -23.40 0.31
C LEU A 488 -30.92 -23.44 1.23
N ASN A 489 -31.90 -22.58 0.96
CA ASN A 489 -33.14 -22.46 1.73
C ASN A 489 -34.00 -23.74 1.70
N ASP A 490 -33.89 -24.56 0.66
CA ASP A 490 -34.60 -25.84 0.52
C ASP A 490 -33.90 -27.02 1.23
N GLY A 491 -32.78 -26.75 1.93
CA GLY A 491 -31.98 -27.77 2.62
C GLY A 491 -30.91 -28.43 1.76
N THR A 492 -30.84 -28.11 0.46
CA THR A 492 -29.74 -28.57 -0.41
C THR A 492 -28.41 -28.00 0.07
N VAL A 493 -27.38 -28.85 0.10
CA VAL A 493 -26.00 -28.46 0.39
C VAL A 493 -25.17 -28.68 -0.87
N LEU A 494 -24.46 -27.65 -1.32
CA LEU A 494 -23.55 -27.77 -2.46
C LEU A 494 -22.22 -28.38 -2.01
N ASP A 495 -21.56 -29.13 -2.90
CA ASP A 495 -20.18 -29.59 -2.66
C ASP A 495 -19.28 -28.40 -2.34
N GLU A 496 -18.54 -28.49 -1.23
CA GLU A 496 -17.61 -27.46 -0.79
C GLU A 496 -16.56 -27.21 -1.88
N VAL A 497 -16.37 -25.94 -2.25
CA VAL A 497 -15.38 -25.56 -3.26
C VAL A 497 -14.16 -25.01 -2.54
N GLU A 498 -13.07 -25.77 -2.58
CA GLU A 498 -11.78 -25.39 -2.01
C GLU A 498 -10.81 -24.97 -3.12
N VAL A 499 -10.15 -23.82 -2.92
CA VAL A 499 -9.08 -23.32 -3.79
C VAL A 499 -7.88 -22.96 -2.91
N GLU A 500 -6.79 -23.71 -3.02
CA GLU A 500 -5.60 -23.54 -2.17
C GLU A 500 -4.63 -22.48 -2.69
N TYR A 501 -4.43 -22.44 -4.02
CA TYR A 501 -3.50 -21.51 -4.67
C TYR A 501 -4.27 -20.62 -5.64
N PRO A 502 -4.22 -19.28 -5.50
CA PRO A 502 -4.83 -18.38 -6.47
C PRO A 502 -4.11 -18.49 -7.81
N VAL A 503 -4.80 -18.17 -8.91
CA VAL A 503 -4.23 -18.27 -10.27
C VAL A 503 -2.94 -17.46 -10.46
N GLY A 504 -2.75 -16.39 -9.68
CA GLY A 504 -1.51 -15.60 -9.69
C GLY A 504 -0.41 -16.08 -8.74
N HIS A 505 -0.55 -17.27 -8.15
CA HIS A 505 0.51 -17.93 -7.39
C HIS A 505 1.59 -18.53 -8.31
N LYS A 506 2.84 -18.66 -7.84
CA LYS A 506 3.94 -19.29 -8.60
C LYS A 506 3.56 -20.66 -9.19
N ARG A 507 2.89 -21.50 -8.39
CA ARG A 507 2.44 -22.85 -8.78
C ARG A 507 1.42 -22.87 -9.93
N ARG A 508 0.74 -21.77 -10.20
CA ARG A 508 -0.25 -21.63 -11.28
C ARG A 508 0.21 -20.65 -12.37
N ARG A 509 1.52 -20.32 -12.44
CA ARG A 509 2.06 -19.34 -13.41
C ARG A 509 1.69 -19.63 -14.86
N ALA A 510 1.73 -20.90 -15.29
CA ALA A 510 1.36 -21.26 -16.66
C ALA A 510 -0.10 -20.91 -17.00
N GLU A 511 -1.01 -21.05 -16.04
CA GLU A 511 -2.42 -20.66 -16.16
C GLU A 511 -2.59 -19.14 -16.03
N GLY A 512 -1.86 -18.50 -15.11
CA GLY A 512 -1.97 -17.08 -14.82
C GLY A 512 -1.36 -16.17 -15.88
N THR A 513 -0.25 -16.53 -16.53
CA THR A 513 0.45 -15.62 -17.45
C THR A 513 -0.42 -15.14 -18.62
N PRO A 514 -1.19 -15.99 -19.34
CA PRO A 514 -2.12 -15.52 -20.36
C PRO A 514 -3.19 -14.55 -19.83
N LEU A 515 -3.69 -14.81 -18.62
CA LEU A 515 -4.68 -13.96 -17.97
C LEU A 515 -4.08 -12.60 -17.55
N LEU A 516 -2.82 -12.58 -17.09
CA LEU A 516 -2.09 -11.36 -16.77
C LEU A 516 -1.87 -10.50 -18.02
N VAL A 517 -1.48 -11.10 -19.14
CA VAL A 517 -1.35 -10.40 -20.42
C VAL A 517 -2.70 -9.83 -20.88
N ASN A 518 -3.80 -10.58 -20.71
CA ASN A 518 -5.14 -10.09 -21.01
C ASN A 518 -5.57 -8.93 -20.09
N LYS A 519 -5.27 -9.00 -18.78
CA LYS A 519 -5.46 -7.90 -17.83
C LYS A 519 -4.70 -6.66 -18.30
N PHE A 520 -3.42 -6.80 -18.63
CA PHE A 520 -2.60 -5.69 -19.14
C PHE A 520 -3.19 -5.09 -20.43
N LYS A 521 -3.58 -5.94 -21.40
CA LYS A 521 -4.25 -5.52 -22.63
C LYS A 521 -5.53 -4.71 -22.35
N LYS A 522 -6.37 -5.16 -21.41
CA LYS A 522 -7.57 -4.43 -20.99
C LYS A 522 -7.19 -3.06 -20.43
N HIS A 523 -6.24 -3.00 -19.51
CA HIS A 523 -5.86 -1.75 -18.87
C HIS A 523 -5.27 -0.71 -19.83
N ILE A 524 -4.47 -1.11 -20.83
CA ILE A 524 -3.95 -0.16 -21.84
C ILE A 524 -5.06 0.32 -22.80
N SER A 525 -6.11 -0.47 -23.03
CA SER A 525 -7.15 -0.16 -24.01
C SER A 525 -7.97 1.09 -23.70
N TYR A 526 -8.05 1.48 -22.43
CA TYR A 526 -8.74 2.71 -22.01
C TYR A 526 -7.96 3.99 -22.31
N HIS A 527 -6.68 3.89 -22.65
CA HIS A 527 -5.77 5.04 -22.74
C HIS A 527 -5.15 5.24 -24.13
N PHE A 528 -5.07 4.18 -24.93
CA PHE A 528 -4.33 4.16 -26.20
C PHE A 528 -5.18 3.58 -27.34
N ASP A 529 -4.96 4.05 -28.56
CA ASP A 529 -5.59 3.48 -29.76
C ASP A 529 -5.03 2.08 -30.09
N GLU A 530 -5.71 1.33 -30.98
CA GLU A 530 -5.34 -0.06 -31.30
C GLU A 530 -3.90 -0.18 -31.85
N ALA A 531 -3.44 0.80 -32.62
CA ALA A 531 -2.10 0.81 -33.19
C ALA A 531 -1.03 0.95 -32.09
N THR A 532 -1.24 1.86 -31.13
CA THR A 532 -0.36 2.06 -29.98
C THR A 532 -0.42 0.88 -29.04
N GLN A 533 -1.60 0.32 -28.78
CA GLN A 533 -1.76 -0.91 -27.99
C GLN A 533 -0.96 -2.06 -28.61
N LYS A 534 -1.06 -2.26 -29.93
CA LYS A 534 -0.29 -3.30 -30.63
C LYS A 534 1.21 -3.08 -30.47
N LYS A 535 1.69 -1.85 -30.67
CA LYS A 535 3.11 -1.51 -30.48
C LYS A 535 3.59 -1.81 -29.06
N ILE A 536 2.82 -1.43 -28.04
CA ILE A 536 3.12 -1.72 -26.64
C ILE A 536 3.22 -3.23 -26.44
N LEU A 537 2.20 -3.98 -26.85
CA LEU A 537 2.12 -5.43 -26.66
C LEU A 537 3.25 -6.17 -27.39
N ASP A 538 3.54 -5.82 -28.64
CA ASP A 538 4.66 -6.40 -29.40
C ASP A 538 5.99 -6.12 -28.69
N THR A 539 6.19 -4.89 -28.20
CA THR A 539 7.44 -4.50 -27.53
C THR A 539 7.64 -5.23 -26.21
N VAL A 540 6.60 -5.33 -25.37
CA VAL A 540 6.74 -5.97 -24.04
C VAL A 540 6.77 -7.49 -24.11
N SER A 541 6.32 -8.08 -25.23
CA SER A 541 6.34 -9.54 -25.45
C SER A 541 7.70 -10.04 -25.93
N ASP A 542 8.50 -9.19 -26.58
CA ASP A 542 9.91 -9.47 -26.90
C ASP A 542 10.80 -9.22 -25.67
N ALA A 543 11.03 -10.25 -24.86
CA ALA A 543 11.79 -10.13 -23.62
C ALA A 543 13.24 -9.65 -23.85
N GLU A 544 13.91 -10.09 -24.93
CA GLU A 544 15.29 -9.73 -25.22
C GLU A 544 15.38 -8.28 -25.73
N GLY A 545 14.51 -7.90 -26.66
CA GLY A 545 14.43 -6.54 -27.17
C GLY A 545 14.03 -5.54 -26.09
N LEU A 546 13.03 -5.89 -25.26
CA LEU A 546 12.60 -5.07 -24.13
C LEU A 546 13.76 -4.82 -23.17
N ALA A 547 14.50 -5.87 -22.75
CA ALA A 547 15.59 -5.72 -21.79
C ALA A 547 16.67 -4.73 -22.24
N LYS A 548 16.93 -4.63 -23.55
CA LYS A 548 17.93 -3.72 -24.14
C LYS A 548 17.38 -2.31 -24.42
N MET A 549 16.07 -2.10 -24.31
CA MET A 549 15.43 -0.82 -24.64
C MET A 549 15.88 0.28 -23.66
N PRO A 550 16.25 1.48 -24.15
CA PRO A 550 16.53 2.62 -23.27
C PRO A 550 15.30 3.00 -22.43
N VAL A 551 15.52 3.37 -21.17
CA VAL A 551 14.43 3.62 -20.21
C VAL A 551 13.52 4.78 -20.64
N ASP A 552 14.08 5.86 -21.19
CA ASP A 552 13.29 7.00 -21.66
C ASP A 552 12.35 6.60 -22.81
N LYS A 553 12.85 5.77 -23.73
CA LYS A 553 12.06 5.21 -24.84
C LYS A 553 10.98 4.24 -24.36
N PHE A 554 11.30 3.41 -23.37
CA PHE A 554 10.31 2.54 -22.74
C PHE A 554 9.21 3.36 -22.07
N THR A 555 9.56 4.37 -21.29
CA THR A 555 8.59 5.25 -20.62
C THR A 555 7.72 5.98 -21.64
N ASP A 556 8.30 6.47 -22.75
CA ASP A 556 7.59 7.15 -23.83
C ASP A 556 6.55 6.27 -24.55
N LEU A 557 6.60 4.93 -24.41
CA LEU A 557 5.53 4.04 -24.91
C LEU A 557 4.19 4.30 -24.22
N PHE A 558 4.22 4.80 -22.99
CA PHE A 558 3.03 4.95 -22.14
C PHE A 558 2.65 6.42 -21.91
N VAL A 559 3.33 7.37 -22.53
CA VAL A 559 3.03 8.80 -22.36
C VAL A 559 1.96 9.19 -23.37
N LYS A 560 0.99 10.01 -22.94
CA LYS A 560 -0.01 10.56 -23.86
C LYS A 560 0.63 11.68 -24.69
N ALA A 561 0.33 11.69 -25.98
CA ALA A 561 0.83 12.68 -26.93
C ALA A 561 0.38 14.11 -26.59
#